data_AF-A0A430J3V0-F1
#
_entry.id   AF-A0A430J3V0-F1
#
_cell.length_a   1.000
_cell.length_b   1.000
_cell.length_c   1.000
_cell.angle_alpha   90.00
_cell.angle_beta   90.00
_cell.angle_gamma   90.00
#
_symmetry.space_group_name_H-M   'P 1'
#
loop_
_entity.id
_entity.type
_entity.pdbx_description
1 polymer ?
#
loop_
_entity_poly.entity_id
_entity_poly.type
_entity_poly.pdbx_seq_one_letter_code
_entity_poly.pdbx_strand_id
1 'polypeptide(L)'
;MSMPTIPPENNRPSLDEVFIDLLKSIALEETAISHLLNAEAEKMQAFVGKELDFPTCPSNEDIINFNETVSQFVDVLVMKEWLLLRKLENILRAARKQSHHFECEEE
;
A
#
# COMPACT_ATOMS: atom_id res chain seq x y z
N MET A 1 25.33 -29.38 -11.48
CA MET A 1 24.55 -28.95 -10.30
C MET A 1 23.09 -29.26 -10.59
N SER A 2 22.46 -30.19 -9.87
CA SER A 2 21.03 -30.47 -10.03
C SER A 2 20.19 -29.37 -9.38
N MET A 3 19.09 -28.99 -10.02
CA MET A 3 18.17 -27.99 -9.51
C MET A 3 17.55 -28.49 -8.18
N PRO A 4 17.41 -27.64 -7.14
CA PRO A 4 16.76 -28.03 -5.89
C PRO A 4 15.28 -28.35 -6.14
N THR A 5 14.81 -29.49 -5.64
CA THR A 5 13.40 -29.87 -5.62
C THR A 5 12.76 -29.47 -4.29
N ILE A 6 11.66 -28.71 -4.35
CA ILE A 6 10.89 -28.34 -3.17
C ILE A 6 10.05 -29.55 -2.73
N PRO A 7 10.17 -30.02 -1.48
CA PRO A 7 9.39 -31.16 -1.00
C PRO A 7 7.89 -30.82 -0.91
N PRO A 8 6.98 -31.79 -1.13
CA PRO A 8 5.55 -31.57 -1.00
C PRO A 8 5.17 -31.30 0.47
N GLU A 9 4.41 -30.23 0.70
CA GLU A 9 3.85 -29.87 2.01
C GLU A 9 2.38 -30.29 2.11
N ASN A 10 1.98 -30.81 3.28
CA ASN A 10 0.64 -31.35 3.51
C ASN A 10 -0.46 -30.26 3.57
N ASN A 11 -0.09 -29.01 3.82
CA ASN A 11 -0.99 -27.87 4.00
C ASN A 11 -0.70 -26.73 3.01
N ARG A 12 -0.31 -27.08 1.78
CA ARG A 12 -0.06 -26.07 0.75
C ARG A 12 -1.39 -25.40 0.35
N PRO A 13 -1.51 -24.07 0.45
CA PRO A 13 -2.73 -23.39 0.07
C PRO A 13 -2.99 -23.55 -1.43
N SER A 14 -4.27 -23.60 -1.78
CA SER A 14 -4.68 -23.50 -3.17
C SER A 14 -4.28 -22.15 -3.75
N LEU A 15 -4.20 -22.09 -5.07
CA LEU A 15 -3.79 -20.85 -5.72
C LEU A 15 -4.82 -19.73 -5.54
N ASP A 16 -6.10 -20.09 -5.52
CA ASP A 16 -7.20 -19.15 -5.26
C ASP A 16 -7.11 -18.55 -3.85
N GLU A 17 -6.78 -19.36 -2.84
CA GLU A 17 -6.52 -18.88 -1.48
C GLU A 17 -5.36 -17.89 -1.44
N VAL A 18 -4.24 -18.22 -2.11
CA VAL A 18 -3.08 -17.31 -2.21
C VAL A 18 -3.47 -16.01 -2.89
N PHE A 19 -4.26 -16.07 -3.97
CA PHE A 19 -4.71 -14.88 -4.70
C PHE A 19 -5.57 -13.97 -3.82
N ILE A 20 -6.55 -14.55 -3.12
CA ILE A 20 -7.40 -13.84 -2.16
C ILE A 20 -6.54 -13.20 -1.06
N ASP A 21 -5.58 -13.93 -0.51
CA ASP A 21 -4.74 -13.43 0.58
C ASP A 21 -3.79 -12.31 0.12
N LEU A 22 -3.30 -12.35 -1.12
CA LEU A 22 -2.54 -11.25 -1.70
C LEU A 22 -3.40 -9.99 -1.89
N LEU A 23 -4.66 -10.14 -2.33
CA LEU A 23 -5.61 -9.02 -2.41
C LEU A 23 -5.93 -8.45 -1.03
N LYS A 24 -6.15 -9.31 -0.02
CA LYS A 24 -6.32 -8.87 1.38
C LYS A 24 -5.10 -8.12 1.88
N SER A 25 -3.89 -8.58 1.56
CA SER A 25 -2.65 -7.88 1.94
C SER A 25 -2.62 -6.46 1.39
N ILE A 26 -3.02 -6.25 0.14
CA ILE A 26 -3.11 -4.91 -0.45
C ILE A 26 -4.16 -4.08 0.30
N ALA A 27 -5.35 -4.62 0.52
CA ALA A 27 -6.42 -3.91 1.25
C ALA A 27 -6.01 -3.52 2.68
N LEU A 28 -5.21 -4.36 3.36
CA LEU A 28 -4.65 -4.05 4.67
C LEU A 28 -3.60 -2.92 4.60
N GLU A 29 -2.74 -2.93 3.57
CA GLU A 29 -1.78 -1.84 3.33
C GLU A 29 -2.51 -0.50 3.05
N GLU A 30 -3.57 -0.52 2.23
CA GLU A 30 -4.45 0.64 1.96
C GLU A 30 -5.12 1.18 3.23
N THR A 31 -5.61 0.29 4.08
CA THR A 31 -6.23 0.65 5.36
C THR A 31 -5.19 1.32 6.28
N ALA A 32 -3.97 0.78 6.33
CA ALA A 32 -2.88 1.37 7.10
C ALA A 32 -2.50 2.77 6.59
N ILE A 33 -2.46 2.97 5.28
CA ILE A 33 -2.21 4.29 4.66
C ILE A 33 -3.32 5.28 5.03
N SER A 34 -4.58 4.86 5.00
CA SER A 34 -5.71 5.69 5.40
C SER A 34 -5.58 6.18 6.86
N HIS A 35 -5.13 5.31 7.77
CA HIS A 35 -4.86 5.70 9.14
C HIS A 35 -3.70 6.68 9.28
N LEU A 36 -2.61 6.48 8.52
CA LEU A 36 -1.48 7.42 8.51
C LEU A 36 -1.91 8.80 7.98
N LEU A 37 -2.70 8.83 6.91
CA LEU A 37 -3.24 10.07 6.35
C LEU A 37 -4.12 10.81 7.36
N ASN A 38 -5.00 10.10 8.07
CA ASN A 38 -5.83 10.69 9.11
C ASN A 38 -4.99 11.25 10.27
N ALA A 39 -3.99 10.49 10.73
CA ALA A 39 -3.08 10.94 11.78
C ALA A 39 -2.30 12.21 11.38
N GLU A 40 -1.87 12.29 10.11
CA GLU A 40 -1.24 13.50 9.57
C GLU A 40 -2.21 14.69 9.54
N ALA A 41 -3.45 14.46 9.13
CA ALA A 41 -4.49 15.50 9.11
C ALA A 41 -4.80 16.03 10.53
N GLU A 42 -4.90 15.14 11.52
CA GLU A 42 -5.06 15.53 12.94
C GLU A 42 -3.87 16.34 13.45
N LYS A 43 -2.64 15.95 13.08
CA LYS A 43 -1.41 16.70 13.40
C LYS A 43 -1.44 18.11 12.79
N MET A 44 -1.85 18.23 11.52
CA MET A 44 -2.02 19.53 10.86
C MET A 44 -3.07 20.40 11.56
N GLN A 45 -4.21 19.82 11.93
CA GLN A 45 -5.25 20.55 12.66
C GLN A 45 -4.76 21.01 14.04
N ALA A 46 -3.97 20.20 14.73
CA ALA A 46 -3.38 20.58 16.02
C ALA A 46 -2.35 21.72 15.87
N PHE A 47 -1.58 21.72 14.77
CA PHE A 47 -0.60 22.78 14.48
C PHE A 47 -1.27 24.11 14.11
N VAL A 48 -2.24 24.07 13.19
CA VAL A 48 -2.93 25.27 12.68
C VAL A 48 -3.97 25.81 13.68
N GLY A 49 -4.50 24.95 14.55
CA GLY A 49 -5.58 25.30 15.47
C GLY A 49 -6.96 25.17 14.81
N LYS A 50 -7.98 24.92 15.64
CA LYS A 50 -9.36 24.72 15.15
C LYS A 50 -9.96 25.97 14.49
N GLU A 51 -9.53 27.14 14.95
CA GLU A 51 -9.97 28.45 14.44
C GLU A 51 -8.92 29.08 13.50
N LEU A 52 -7.93 28.30 13.04
CA LEU A 52 -6.79 28.76 12.24
C LEU A 52 -5.95 29.84 12.96
N ASP A 53 -5.85 29.71 14.28
CA ASP A 53 -5.28 30.70 15.19
C ASP A 53 -3.84 30.41 15.62
N PHE A 54 -3.27 29.28 15.17
CA PHE A 54 -1.92 28.83 15.51
C PHE A 54 -1.60 28.93 17.01
N PRO A 55 -2.18 28.05 17.85
CA PRO A 55 -2.18 28.20 19.31
C PRO A 55 -0.78 28.19 19.96
N THR A 56 0.23 27.67 19.26
CA THR A 56 1.62 27.64 19.73
C THR A 56 2.43 28.87 19.31
N CYS A 57 1.83 29.84 18.62
CA CYS A 57 2.49 31.02 18.07
C CYS A 57 3.80 30.70 17.30
N PRO A 58 3.76 29.81 16.30
CA PRO A 58 4.93 29.45 15.50
C PRO A 58 5.46 30.65 14.71
N SER A 59 6.76 30.67 14.45
CA SER A 59 7.36 31.63 13.53
C SER A 59 7.00 31.30 12.07
N ASN A 60 7.21 32.26 11.16
CA ASN A 60 7.04 31.98 9.73
C ASN A 60 7.95 30.85 9.22
N GLU A 61 9.14 30.72 9.80
CA GLU A 61 10.08 29.63 9.48
C GLU A 61 9.52 28.27 9.93
N ASP A 62 8.91 28.20 11.11
CA ASP A 62 8.26 26.99 11.61
C ASP A 62 7.09 26.56 10.71
N ILE A 63 6.29 27.53 10.23
CA ILE A 63 5.17 27.27 9.31
C ILE A 63 5.67 26.70 7.97
N ILE A 64 6.73 27.30 7.41
CA ILE A 64 7.33 26.82 6.15
C ILE A 64 7.88 25.41 6.34
N ASN A 65 8.69 25.20 7.37
CA ASN A 65 9.25 23.89 7.70
C ASN A 65 8.16 22.83 7.89
N PHE A 66 7.10 23.16 8.64
CA PHE A 66 5.97 22.25 8.83
C PHE A 66 5.33 21.86 7.49
N ASN A 67 5.05 22.85 6.63
CA ASN A 67 4.45 22.60 5.31
C ASN A 67 5.36 21.77 4.38
N GLU A 68 6.68 21.95 4.46
CA GLU A 68 7.63 21.10 3.74
C GLU A 68 7.57 19.65 4.22
N THR A 69 7.46 19.40 5.54
CA THR A 69 7.32 18.02 6.05
C THR A 69 6.02 17.35 5.59
N VAL A 70 4.92 18.11 5.54
CA VAL A 70 3.63 17.60 5.03
C VAL A 70 3.74 17.26 3.55
N SER A 71 4.40 18.12 2.76
CA SER A 71 4.62 17.89 1.32
C SER A 71 5.43 16.62 1.08
N GLN A 72 6.52 16.43 1.83
CA GLN A 72 7.34 15.21 1.76
C GLN A 72 6.55 13.95 2.14
N PHE A 73 5.67 14.05 3.15
CA PHE A 73 4.80 12.94 3.54
C PHE A 73 3.83 12.56 2.40
N VAL A 74 3.22 13.54 1.75
CA VAL A 74 2.34 13.31 0.59
C VAL A 74 3.10 12.65 -0.56
N ASP A 75 4.32 13.10 -0.87
CA ASP A 75 5.16 12.50 -1.91
C ASP A 75 5.42 11.00 -1.63
N VAL A 76 5.72 10.65 -0.38
CA VAL A 76 5.92 9.26 0.05
C VAL A 76 4.64 8.44 -0.09
N LEU A 77 3.48 8.99 0.26
CA LEU A 77 2.20 8.32 0.09
C LEU A 77 1.89 8.06 -1.39
N VAL A 78 2.10 9.03 -2.27
CA VAL A 78 1.88 8.86 -3.72
C VAL A 78 2.76 7.74 -4.27
N MET A 79 4.03 7.66 -3.86
CA MET A 79 4.89 6.54 -4.25
C MET A 79 4.37 5.19 -3.73
N LYS A 80 3.81 5.17 -2.52
CA LYS A 80 3.26 3.96 -1.91
C LYS A 80 2.00 3.47 -2.64
N GLU A 81 1.07 4.38 -2.95
CA GLU A 81 -0.13 4.11 -3.77
C GLU A 81 0.24 3.49 -5.12
N TRP A 82 1.27 4.06 -5.78
CA TRP A 82 1.76 3.52 -7.04
C TRP A 82 2.33 2.10 -6.92
N LEU A 83 3.04 1.80 -5.81
CA LEU A 83 3.53 0.45 -5.53
C LEU A 83 2.38 -0.54 -5.29
N LEU A 84 1.31 -0.12 -4.59
CA LEU A 84 0.13 -0.97 -4.35
C LEU A 84 -0.62 -1.24 -5.65
N LEU A 85 -0.81 -0.22 -6.49
CA LEU A 85 -1.35 -0.39 -7.85
C LEU A 85 -0.52 -1.40 -8.66
N ARG A 86 0.81 -1.29 -8.63
CA ARG A 86 1.70 -2.22 -9.34
C ARG A 86 1.56 -3.66 -8.83
N LYS A 87 1.48 -3.85 -7.51
CA LYS A 87 1.23 -5.18 -6.92
C LYS A 87 -0.09 -5.75 -7.41
N LEU A 88 -1.16 -4.95 -7.38
CA LEU A 88 -2.50 -5.35 -7.83
C LEU A 88 -2.48 -5.76 -9.31
N GLU A 89 -1.88 -4.95 -10.18
CA GLU A 89 -1.74 -5.29 -11.60
C GLU A 89 -0.99 -6.61 -11.82
N ASN A 90 0.10 -6.84 -11.08
CA ASN A 90 0.89 -8.07 -11.20
C ASN A 90 0.09 -9.30 -10.78
N ILE A 91 -0.66 -9.19 -9.68
CA ILE A 91 -1.56 -10.23 -9.18
C ILE A 91 -2.62 -10.54 -10.24
N LEU A 92 -3.32 -9.53 -10.76
CA LEU A 92 -4.36 -9.70 -11.79
C LEU A 92 -3.80 -10.31 -13.10
N ARG A 93 -2.58 -9.92 -13.50
CA ARG A 93 -1.90 -10.53 -14.67
C ARG A 93 -1.57 -11.99 -14.43
N ALA A 94 -1.13 -12.35 -13.22
CA ALA A 94 -0.83 -13.74 -12.87
C ALA A 94 -2.10 -14.62 -12.90
N ALA A 95 -3.23 -14.11 -12.40
CA ALA A 95 -4.51 -14.81 -12.49
C ALA A 95 -4.99 -15.01 -13.94
N ARG A 96 -4.93 -13.98 -14.79
CA ARG A 96 -5.33 -14.11 -16.21
C ARG A 96 -4.51 -15.12 -17.00
N LYS A 97 -3.20 -15.22 -16.73
CA LYS A 97 -2.32 -16.18 -17.41
C LYS A 97 -2.70 -17.64 -17.13
N GLN A 98 -3.41 -17.93 -16.05
CA GLN A 98 -3.86 -19.28 -15.76
C GLN A 98 -5.11 -19.67 -16.53
N SER A 99 -6.04 -18.74 -16.73
CA SER A 99 -7.24 -18.98 -17.53
C SER A 99 -6.87 -19.48 -18.93
N HIS A 100 -5.81 -18.91 -19.52
CA HIS A 100 -5.28 -19.34 -20.82
C HIS A 100 -4.38 -20.58 -20.80
N HIS A 101 -3.84 -21.00 -19.64
CA HIS A 101 -3.07 -22.25 -19.58
C HIS A 101 -3.99 -23.47 -19.55
N PHE A 102 -5.15 -23.37 -18.87
CA PHE A 102 -6.17 -24.42 -18.87
C PHE A 102 -6.79 -24.67 -20.25
N GLU A 103 -6.89 -23.64 -21.11
CA GLU A 103 -7.44 -23.79 -22.47
C GLU A 103 -6.51 -24.56 -23.43
N CYS A 104 -5.21 -24.65 -23.17
CA CYS A 104 -4.24 -25.32 -24.04
C CYS A 104 -3.91 -26.77 -23.62
N GLU A 105 -4.35 -27.22 -22.44
CA GLU A 105 -4.15 -28.61 -21.98
C GLU A 105 -5.36 -29.52 -22.30
N GLU A 106 -6.43 -28.97 -22.88
CA GLU A 106 -7.62 -29.73 -23.34
C GLU A 106 -7.63 -30.05 -24.85
N GLU A 107 -6.55 -29.75 -25.61
CA GLU A 107 -6.37 -30.17 -27.01
C GLU A 107 -5.37 -31.33 -27.19
#